data_AF-A0A7S3ZLK4-F1
#
_entry.id   AF-A0A7S3ZLK4-F1
#
_cell.length_a   1.000
_cell.length_b   1.000
_cell.length_c   1.000
_cell.angle_alpha   90.00
_cell.angle_beta   90.00
_cell.angle_gamma   90.00
#
_symmetry.space_group_name_H-M   'P 1'
#
loop_
_entity.id
_entity.type
_entity.pdbx_description
1 polymer ?
#
loop_
_entity_poly.entity_id
_entity_poly.type
_entity_poly.pdbx_seq_one_letter_code
_entity_poly.pdbx_strand_id
1 'polypeptide(L)'
;VPGSHKSNFPIPPALADLADEELAQYVQQPALDAGDVLIFSEATLHGTLPWTADHQRRTVIYRFAPAGSAYGRGYVEWPAEMLAGMSEAQRAVCAAPYHPRMNRVCLDDDGNAVEPKPRESWKIEFDERVFGRRYF
;
A
#
# COMPACT_ATOMS: atom_id res chain seq x y z
N VAL A 1 -0.97 13.55 12.21
CA VAL A 1 -0.16 14.79 12.29
C VAL A 1 0.24 15.23 10.89
N PRO A 2 -0.36 16.31 10.35
CA PRO A 2 0.00 16.83 9.03
C PRO A 2 1.51 17.09 8.90
N GLY A 3 2.10 16.79 7.74
CA GLY A 3 3.53 17.04 7.47
C GLY A 3 4.54 16.07 8.12
N SER A 4 4.10 15.24 9.08
CA SER A 4 5.00 14.33 9.85
C SER A 4 5.75 13.28 9.02
N HIS A 5 5.30 12.97 7.80
CA HIS A 5 6.04 12.12 6.85
C HIS A 5 7.39 12.72 6.41
N LYS A 6 7.66 13.99 6.74
CA LYS A 6 8.96 14.67 6.56
C LYS A 6 9.72 14.85 7.87
N SER A 7 9.21 14.34 8.99
CA SER A 7 9.89 14.43 10.28
C SER A 7 11.18 13.61 10.21
N ASN A 8 12.29 14.22 10.64
CA ASN A 8 13.56 13.52 10.86
C ASN A 8 13.85 13.32 12.36
N PHE A 9 12.82 13.41 13.20
CA PHE A 9 12.91 13.25 14.64
C PHE A 9 12.01 12.12 15.13
N PRO A 10 12.40 11.42 16.20
CA PRO A 10 11.53 10.46 16.87
C PRO A 10 10.20 11.10 17.27
N ILE A 11 9.15 10.26 17.30
CA ILE A 11 7.84 10.67 17.77
C ILE A 11 7.93 10.96 19.28
N PRO A 12 7.56 12.16 19.76
CA PRO A 12 7.43 12.43 21.19
C PRO A 12 6.50 11.40 21.86
N PRO A 13 6.92 10.69 22.92
CA PRO A 13 6.07 9.72 23.60
C PRO A 13 4.74 10.32 24.11
N ALA A 14 4.75 11.61 24.45
CA ALA A 14 3.56 12.36 24.89
C ALA A 14 2.49 12.55 23.80
N LEU A 15 2.78 12.22 22.53
CA LEU A 15 1.75 12.16 21.47
C LEU A 15 0.95 10.85 21.45
N ALA A 16 1.31 9.84 22.25
CA ALA A 16 0.71 8.52 22.17
C ALA A 16 -0.77 8.49 22.56
N ASP A 17 -1.17 9.28 23.57
CA ASP A 17 -2.52 9.35 24.11
C ASP A 17 -3.16 10.75 24.01
N LEU A 18 -2.43 11.72 23.45
CA LEU A 18 -2.82 13.12 23.37
C LEU A 18 -3.11 13.77 24.74
N ALA A 19 -2.51 13.27 25.83
CA ALA A 19 -2.69 13.83 27.16
C ALA A 19 -2.03 15.22 27.33
N ASP A 20 -1.05 15.55 26.49
CA ASP A 20 -0.41 16.86 26.44
C ASP A 20 -1.17 17.79 25.48
N GLU A 21 -1.85 18.79 26.03
CA GLU A 21 -2.66 19.75 25.26
C GLU A 21 -1.83 20.57 24.26
N GLU A 22 -0.57 20.88 24.58
CA GLU A 22 0.32 21.62 23.69
C GLU A 22 0.67 20.76 22.47
N LEU A 23 0.89 19.46 22.65
CA LEU A 23 1.15 18.56 21.54
C LEU A 23 -0.12 18.18 20.78
N ALA A 24 -1.26 18.06 21.47
CA ALA A 24 -2.55 17.68 20.89
C ALA A 24 -3.00 18.66 19.80
N GLN A 25 -2.68 19.95 19.91
CA GLN A 25 -3.05 20.96 18.91
C GLN A 25 -2.46 20.69 17.51
N TYR A 26 -1.35 19.93 17.42
CA TYR A 26 -0.72 19.56 16.15
C TYR A 26 -1.34 18.29 15.52
N VAL A 27 -2.28 17.66 16.21
CA VAL A 27 -3.00 16.48 15.74
C VAL A 27 -4.35 16.90 15.17
N GLN A 28 -4.52 16.68 13.88
CA GLN A 28 -5.82 16.82 13.23
C GLN A 28 -6.59 15.50 13.31
N GLN A 29 -7.83 15.54 13.81
CA GLN A 29 -8.79 14.45 13.73
C GLN A 29 -9.78 14.74 12.58
N PRO A 30 -9.64 14.08 11.41
CA PRO A 30 -10.56 14.29 10.30
C PRO A 30 -11.97 13.80 10.67
N ALA A 31 -12.97 14.67 10.54
CA ALA A 31 -14.37 14.26 10.52
C ALA A 31 -14.69 13.71 9.13
N LEU A 32 -15.27 12.51 9.08
CA LEU A 32 -15.55 11.79 7.84
C LEU A 32 -16.97 11.24 7.89
N ASP A 33 -17.68 11.35 6.77
CA ASP A 33 -18.96 10.73 6.53
C ASP A 33 -18.81 9.37 5.81
N ALA A 34 -19.91 8.61 5.73
CA ALA A 34 -19.92 7.35 5.02
C ALA A 34 -19.65 7.58 3.52
N GLY A 35 -18.52 7.05 3.03
CA GLY A 35 -18.08 7.21 1.65
C GLY A 35 -16.86 8.12 1.50
N ASP A 36 -16.52 8.91 2.53
CA ASP A 36 -15.32 9.71 2.51
C ASP A 36 -14.05 8.85 2.56
N VAL A 37 -13.00 9.37 1.94
CA VAL A 37 -11.70 8.70 1.85
C VAL A 37 -10.61 9.60 2.42
N LEU A 38 -9.90 9.08 3.42
CA LEU A 38 -8.68 9.69 3.94
C LEU A 38 -7.46 9.00 3.32
N ILE A 39 -6.73 9.72 2.47
CA ILE A 39 -5.48 9.25 1.86
C ILE A 39 -4.31 9.87 2.61
N PHE A 40 -3.38 9.04 3.08
CA PHE A 40 -2.15 9.47 3.72
C PHE A 40 -1.01 8.51 3.41
N SER A 41 0.23 9.01 3.48
CA SER A 41 1.44 8.18 3.33
C SER A 41 1.66 7.34 4.59
N GLU A 42 2.15 6.11 4.45
CA GLU A 42 2.53 5.22 5.57
C GLU A 42 3.49 5.90 6.56
N ALA A 43 4.35 6.81 6.09
CA ALA A 43 5.28 7.57 6.93
C ALA A 43 4.60 8.67 7.77
N THR A 44 3.31 8.94 7.56
CA THR A 44 2.58 9.95 8.32
C THR A 44 2.32 9.42 9.73
N LEU A 45 2.71 10.17 10.76
CA LEU A 45 2.31 9.88 12.13
C LEU A 45 0.78 9.97 12.25
N HIS A 46 0.17 8.84 12.59
CA HIS A 46 -1.26 8.66 12.75
C HIS A 46 -1.55 7.68 13.88
N GLY A 47 -2.78 7.72 14.38
CA GLY A 47 -3.24 6.86 15.46
C GLY A 47 -4.76 6.83 15.48
N THR A 48 -5.30 5.95 16.32
CA THR A 48 -6.74 5.86 16.58
C THR A 48 -6.95 6.02 18.08
N LEU A 49 -7.74 7.03 18.46
CA LEU A 49 -8.21 7.17 19.84
C LEU A 49 -9.23 6.09 20.18
N PRO A 50 -9.39 5.74 21.47
CA PRO A 50 -10.47 4.86 21.93
C PRO A 50 -11.82 5.36 21.43
N TRP A 51 -12.63 4.43 20.92
CA TRP A 51 -13.96 4.75 20.43
C TRP A 51 -14.94 4.86 21.60
N THR A 52 -15.64 5.99 21.71
CA THR A 52 -16.50 6.32 22.87
C THR A 52 -17.98 6.48 22.52
N ALA A 53 -18.37 6.34 21.25
CA ALA A 53 -19.78 6.45 20.84
C ALA A 53 -20.56 5.16 21.16
N ASP A 54 -21.89 5.30 21.21
CA ASP A 54 -22.86 4.23 21.48
C ASP A 54 -23.06 3.24 20.32
N HIS A 55 -22.54 3.56 19.14
CA HIS A 55 -22.61 2.75 17.93
C HIS A 55 -21.24 2.21 17.52
N GLN A 56 -21.19 1.26 16.60
CA GLN A 56 -19.93 0.73 16.07
C GLN A 56 -19.34 1.63 14.98
N ARG A 57 -18.03 1.89 15.04
CA ARG A 57 -17.27 2.46 13.93
C ARG A 57 -16.78 1.34 13.00
N ARG A 58 -17.10 1.43 11.71
CA ARG A 58 -16.59 0.52 10.67
C ARG A 58 -15.75 1.30 9.67
N THR A 59 -14.56 0.79 9.39
CA THR A 59 -13.65 1.35 8.37
C THR A 59 -13.09 0.23 7.52
N VAL A 60 -12.74 0.55 6.28
CA VAL A 60 -11.97 -0.34 5.41
C VAL A 60 -10.62 0.32 5.16
N ILE A 61 -9.54 -0.40 5.48
CA ILE A 61 -8.18 0.11 5.34
C ILE A 61 -7.53 -0.58 4.14
N TYR A 62 -7.24 0.19 3.10
CA TYR A 62 -6.49 -0.27 1.93
C TYR A 62 -5.05 0.21 2.04
N ARG A 63 -4.09 -0.73 2.04
CA ARG A 63 -2.66 -0.42 2.01
C ARG A 63 -2.11 -0.74 0.63
N PHE A 64 -1.68 0.29 -0.07
CA PHE A 64 -0.99 0.16 -1.35
C PHE A 64 0.52 0.19 -1.13
N ALA A 65 1.24 -0.70 -1.81
CA ALA A 65 2.69 -0.82 -1.72
C ALA A 65 3.29 -0.87 -3.12
N PRO A 66 4.58 -0.49 -3.29
CA PRO A 66 5.29 -0.71 -4.53
C PRO A 66 5.30 -2.20 -4.91
N ALA A 67 5.38 -2.48 -6.22
CA ALA A 67 5.33 -3.83 -6.81
C ALA A 67 6.18 -4.92 -6.10
N GLY A 68 7.34 -4.56 -5.55
CA GLY A 68 8.25 -5.48 -4.88
C GLY A 68 8.01 -5.68 -3.38
N SER A 69 6.96 -5.08 -2.81
CA SER A 69 6.70 -5.10 -1.36
C SER A 69 5.23 -5.38 -1.07
N ALA A 70 4.95 -5.98 0.08
CA ALA A 70 3.61 -6.16 0.61
C ALA A 70 3.66 -6.04 2.14
N TYR A 71 2.62 -5.43 2.71
CA TYR A 71 2.50 -5.30 4.16
C TYR A 71 2.27 -6.65 4.86
N GLY A 72 1.48 -7.54 4.23
CA GLY A 72 1.09 -8.83 4.79
C GLY A 72 1.04 -9.92 3.74
N ARG A 73 0.79 -11.16 4.18
CA ARG A 73 0.82 -12.38 3.34
C ARG A 73 -0.54 -12.79 2.78
N GLY A 74 -1.57 -11.96 2.90
CA GLY A 74 -2.93 -12.29 2.42
C GLY A 74 -2.99 -12.64 0.93
N TYR A 75 -2.00 -12.20 0.14
CA TYR A 75 -1.91 -12.54 -1.28
C TYR A 75 -1.57 -13.99 -1.60
N VAL A 76 -1.09 -14.76 -0.62
CA VAL A 76 -0.68 -16.16 -0.82
C VAL A 76 -1.90 -17.07 -1.00
N GLU A 77 -3.03 -16.73 -0.38
CA GLU A 77 -4.20 -17.60 -0.29
C GLU A 77 -5.47 -16.91 -0.79
N TRP A 78 -5.38 -16.03 -1.79
CA TRP A 78 -6.59 -15.47 -2.41
C TRP A 78 -7.45 -16.60 -2.98
N PRO A 79 -8.69 -16.80 -2.51
CA PRO A 79 -9.62 -17.70 -3.17
C PRO A 79 -9.82 -17.28 -4.63
N ALA A 80 -9.88 -18.22 -5.57
CA ALA A 80 -10.02 -17.89 -6.99
C ALA A 80 -11.26 -17.02 -7.27
N GLU A 81 -12.32 -17.24 -6.51
CA GLU A 81 -13.56 -16.48 -6.49
C GLU A 81 -13.38 -15.00 -6.09
N MET A 82 -12.40 -14.66 -5.24
CA MET A 82 -12.07 -13.28 -4.92
C MET A 82 -11.48 -12.52 -6.11
N LEU A 83 -10.85 -13.24 -7.05
CA LEU A 83 -10.30 -12.68 -8.26
C LEU A 83 -11.28 -12.74 -9.44
N ALA A 84 -12.45 -13.37 -9.27
CA ALA A 84 -13.44 -13.50 -10.33
C ALA A 84 -14.04 -12.12 -10.67
N GLY A 85 -14.21 -11.84 -11.97
CA GLY A 85 -14.76 -10.56 -12.44
C GLY A 85 -13.85 -9.34 -12.30
N MET A 86 -12.65 -9.47 -11.71
CA MET A 86 -11.69 -8.38 -11.67
C MET A 86 -11.19 -8.01 -13.06
N SER A 87 -11.10 -6.70 -13.32
CA SER A 87 -10.39 -6.16 -14.48
C SER A 87 -8.89 -6.46 -14.39
N GLU A 88 -8.18 -6.30 -15.51
CA GLU A 88 -6.72 -6.46 -15.52
C GLU A 88 -6.02 -5.52 -14.52
N ALA A 89 -6.50 -4.28 -14.40
CA ALA A 89 -5.96 -3.30 -13.45
C ALA A 89 -6.16 -3.76 -11.99
N GLN A 90 -7.35 -4.26 -11.66
CA GLN A 90 -7.64 -4.80 -10.32
C GLN A 90 -6.78 -6.03 -10.02
N ARG A 91 -6.59 -6.92 -10.99
CA ARG A 91 -5.69 -8.08 -10.85
C ARG A 91 -4.23 -7.65 -10.65
N ALA A 92 -3.78 -6.62 -11.33
CA ALA A 92 -2.41 -6.08 -11.19
C ALA A 92 -2.13 -5.56 -9.77
N VAL A 93 -3.12 -4.93 -9.13
CA VAL A 93 -3.05 -4.48 -7.73
C VAL A 93 -3.00 -5.66 -6.77
N CYS A 94 -3.78 -6.72 -7.01
CA CYS A 94 -3.85 -7.89 -6.13
C CYS A 94 -2.70 -8.90 -6.32
N ALA A 95 -1.87 -8.74 -7.35
CA ALA A 95 -0.77 -9.66 -7.62
C ALA A 95 0.29 -9.65 -6.50
N ALA A 96 0.79 -10.85 -6.15
CA ALA A 96 1.85 -11.07 -5.16
C ALA A 96 3.08 -10.17 -5.44
N PRO A 97 3.83 -9.70 -4.44
CA PRO A 97 4.93 -8.75 -4.65
C PRO A 97 6.11 -9.40 -5.38
N TYR A 98 6.54 -8.79 -6.48
CA TYR A 98 7.78 -9.11 -7.19
C TYR A 98 8.20 -7.93 -8.08
N HIS A 99 9.48 -7.87 -8.42
CA HIS A 99 10.04 -6.72 -9.14
C HIS A 99 9.44 -6.60 -10.56
N PRO A 100 9.08 -5.39 -11.05
CA PRO A 100 8.49 -5.19 -12.38
C PRO A 100 9.28 -5.80 -13.54
N ARG A 101 10.62 -5.82 -13.44
CA ARG A 101 11.54 -6.50 -14.38
C ARG A 101 11.23 -7.98 -14.64
N MET A 102 10.47 -8.64 -13.77
CA MET A 102 10.06 -10.03 -13.92
C MET A 102 8.67 -10.12 -14.57
N ASN A 103 8.41 -9.23 -15.52
CA ASN A 103 7.16 -9.10 -16.25
C ASN A 103 5.93 -8.92 -15.35
N ARG A 104 6.01 -8.03 -14.35
CA ARG A 104 4.84 -7.65 -13.56
C ARG A 104 4.00 -6.63 -14.33
N VAL A 105 2.72 -6.93 -14.54
CA VAL A 105 1.72 -5.93 -14.94
C VAL A 105 1.60 -4.86 -13.85
N CYS A 106 1.69 -3.59 -14.25
CA CYS A 106 1.58 -2.44 -13.37
C CYS A 106 0.40 -1.55 -13.81
N LEU A 107 0.17 -0.46 -13.08
CA LEU A 107 -0.77 0.57 -13.48
C LEU A 107 -0.02 1.76 -14.08
N ASP A 108 -0.61 2.40 -15.09
CA ASP A 108 -0.22 3.75 -15.53
C ASP A 108 -0.85 4.82 -14.63
N ASP A 109 -0.57 6.10 -14.95
CA ASP A 109 -1.08 7.24 -14.19
C ASP A 109 -2.61 7.40 -14.29
N ASP A 110 -3.23 6.79 -15.30
CA ASP A 110 -4.68 6.76 -15.51
C ASP A 110 -5.35 5.53 -14.86
N GLY A 111 -4.56 4.64 -14.25
CA GLY A 111 -5.04 3.44 -13.57
C GLY A 111 -5.33 2.25 -14.50
N ASN A 112 -4.87 2.29 -15.75
CA ASN A 112 -4.99 1.16 -16.68
C ASN A 112 -3.88 0.14 -16.44
N ALA A 113 -4.19 -1.14 -16.67
CA ALA A 113 -3.18 -2.18 -16.68
C ALA A 113 -2.23 -1.96 -17.86
N VAL A 114 -0.94 -1.92 -17.56
CA VAL A 114 0.12 -1.82 -18.56
C VAL A 114 1.12 -2.94 -18.36
N GLU A 115 1.40 -3.62 -19.46
CA GLU A 115 2.50 -4.57 -19.52
C GLU A 115 3.82 -3.82 -19.27
N PRO A 116 4.74 -4.41 -18.49
CA PRO A 116 6.02 -3.77 -18.24
C PRO A 116 6.83 -3.72 -19.53
N LYS A 117 7.74 -2.75 -19.62
CA LYS A 117 8.67 -2.68 -20.74
C LYS A 117 9.39 -4.03 -20.87
N PRO A 118 9.31 -4.70 -22.04
CA PRO A 118 9.92 -6.01 -22.21
C PRO A 118 11.43 -5.89 -22.07
N ARG A 119 12.03 -6.84 -21.35
CA ARG A 119 13.48 -6.99 -21.28
C ARG A 119 13.98 -7.47 -22.65
N GLU A 120 15.17 -7.03 -23.03
CA GLU A 120 15.77 -7.41 -24.31
C GLU A 120 15.97 -8.93 -24.35
N SER A 121 15.51 -9.58 -25.42
CA SER A 121 15.48 -11.05 -25.54
C SER A 121 16.83 -11.70 -25.27
N TRP A 122 17.92 -11.10 -25.77
CA TRP A 122 19.27 -11.61 -25.56
C TRP A 122 19.69 -11.68 -24.09
N LYS A 123 19.16 -10.81 -23.21
CA LYS A 123 19.44 -10.86 -21.76
C LYS A 123 18.67 -12.00 -21.10
N ILE A 124 17.46 -12.27 -21.56
CA ILE A 124 16.65 -13.40 -21.08
C ILE A 124 17.31 -14.72 -21.50
N GLU A 125 17.72 -14.82 -22.76
CA GLU A 125 18.45 -15.98 -23.29
C GLU A 125 19.80 -16.19 -22.59
N PHE A 126 20.53 -15.10 -22.29
CA PHE A 126 21.76 -15.16 -21.52
C PHE A 126 21.51 -15.71 -20.11
N ASP A 127 20.52 -15.18 -19.39
CA ASP A 127 20.21 -15.64 -18.04
C ASP A 127 19.76 -17.10 -18.03
N GLU A 128 18.96 -17.51 -19.01
CA GLU A 128 18.49 -18.89 -19.16
C GLU A 128 19.67 -19.84 -19.44
N ARG A 129 20.62 -19.43 -20.29
CA ARG A 129 21.81 -20.22 -20.60
C ARG A 129 22.79 -20.32 -19.41
N VAL A 130 22.97 -19.24 -18.65
CA VAL A 130 24.00 -19.17 -17.59
C VAL A 130 23.46 -19.63 -16.23
N PHE A 131 22.22 -19.28 -15.90
CA PHE A 131 21.61 -19.52 -14.58
C PHE A 131 20.47 -20.54 -14.62
N GLY A 132 20.08 -21.05 -15.80
CA GLY A 132 18.98 -22.00 -15.95
C GLY A 132 17.59 -21.41 -15.69
N ARG A 133 17.47 -20.07 -15.63
CA ARG A 133 16.22 -19.35 -15.39
C ARG A 133 16.15 -18.07 -16.22
N ARG A 134 14.96 -17.70 -16.67
CA ARG A 134 14.72 -16.50 -17.51
C ARG A 134 14.90 -15.16 -16.81
N TYR A 135 14.91 -15.17 -15.47
CA TYR A 135 15.09 -13.98 -14.65
C TYR A 135 16.09 -14.30 -13.55
N PHE A 136 17.21 -13.59 -13.58
CA PHE A 136 18.22 -13.51 -12.52
C PHE A 136 18.45 -12.02 -12.20
#